data_AF-A0A0T7A2L6-F1
#
_entry.id   AF-A0A0T7A2L6-F1
#
_cell.length_a   1.000
_cell.length_b   1.000
_cell.length_c   1.000
_cell.angle_alpha   90.00
_cell.angle_beta   90.00
_cell.angle_gamma   90.00
#
_symmetry.space_group_name_H-M   'P 1'
#
loop_
_entity.id
_entity.type
_entity.pdbx_description
1 polymer ?
#
loop_
_entity_poly.entity_id
_entity_poly.type
_entity_poly.pdbx_seq_one_letter_code
_entity_poly.pdbx_strand_id
1 'polypeptide(L)'
;MPTPIVQFGTSRFLQAHADLFVSDALKAGKAPGPITIVQTTGSSERSGRLAALARPEGFPVIIRGIQDGERIDATQRVTSVTRALSTAENWSEVREIVAQEAEILISNTGDTGYRITDDDLVTDIPRSFPGKLLLLLKARFEAGGRALTILPCELVSRNGDVLKALMLGLAAERAKDTAFTNWLNTGVVWANTLVDRIVSEPLEPAGAIAEPYALWAIENQPGLHLPCIHPSVKLVDDLTPYEKLKLHILNLGHTVLADLWLREGRNPHETVRETLADARVAAYLDRIYRSEVIPAFAAKDLQSEATDYVAATLERFRNPFLNHRLSDIANHHREKIARRIGDLRLWSPGVAMPELTAISDQ
;
A
#
# COMPACT_ATOMS: atom_id res chain seq x y z
N MET A 1 5.84 13.96 23.82
CA MET A 1 4.67 14.48 23.09
C MET A 1 3.81 13.29 22.71
N PRO A 2 2.47 13.40 22.80
CA PRO A 2 1.58 12.34 22.35
C PRO A 2 1.74 12.10 20.84
N THR A 3 1.58 10.84 20.42
CA THR A 3 1.58 10.43 19.00
C THR A 3 0.19 9.95 18.62
N PRO A 4 -0.64 10.79 17.98
CA PRO A 4 -2.00 10.41 17.59
C PRO A 4 -2.03 9.36 16.47
N ILE A 5 -0.91 9.11 15.80
CA ILE A 5 -0.77 8.10 14.76
C ILE A 5 0.13 6.97 15.28
N VAL A 6 -0.36 5.74 15.22
CA VAL A 6 0.43 4.52 15.50
C VAL A 6 0.54 3.70 14.23
N GLN A 7 1.76 3.37 13.82
CA GLN A 7 2.04 2.63 12.61
C GLN A 7 2.61 1.25 12.94
N PHE A 8 1.95 0.19 12.49
CA PHE A 8 2.46 -1.18 12.58
C PHE A 8 3.14 -1.57 11.26
N GLY A 9 4.46 -1.76 11.34
CA GLY A 9 5.30 -2.05 10.18
C GLY A 9 6.43 -1.06 10.00
N THR A 10 7.60 -1.58 9.62
CA THR A 10 8.86 -0.81 9.46
C THR A 10 9.36 -0.86 8.02
N SER A 11 8.46 -1.15 7.07
CA SER A 11 8.82 -1.40 5.68
C SER A 11 9.34 -0.12 5.01
N ARG A 12 10.23 -0.29 4.04
CA ARG A 12 10.68 0.82 3.18
C ARG A 12 9.51 1.50 2.45
N PHE A 13 8.42 0.76 2.22
CA PHE A 13 7.21 1.27 1.60
C PHE A 13 6.57 2.36 2.47
N LEU A 14 6.27 2.06 3.74
CA LEU A 14 5.68 3.04 4.65
C LEU A 14 6.60 4.26 4.87
N GLN A 15 7.91 4.04 4.94
CA GLN A 15 8.92 5.10 5.04
C GLN A 15 8.85 6.10 3.88
N ALA A 16 8.72 5.59 2.65
CA ALA A 16 8.57 6.42 1.45
C ALA A 16 7.11 6.73 1.10
N HIS A 17 6.15 6.50 1.99
CA HIS A 17 4.72 6.71 1.70
C HIS A 17 4.06 7.40 2.87
N ALA A 18 3.42 6.66 3.79
CA ALA A 18 2.74 7.22 4.95
C ALA A 18 3.64 8.16 5.78
N ASP A 19 4.85 7.71 6.12
CA ASP A 19 5.77 8.49 6.97
C ASP A 19 6.16 9.80 6.27
N LEU A 20 6.49 9.74 4.98
CA LEU A 20 6.85 10.92 4.18
C LEU A 20 5.69 11.90 4.05
N PHE A 21 4.48 11.43 3.74
CA PHE A 21 3.31 12.30 3.57
C PHE A 21 2.93 13.00 4.87
N VAL A 22 2.96 12.27 5.99
CA VAL A 22 2.73 12.86 7.31
C VAL A 22 3.84 13.86 7.65
N SER A 23 5.10 13.58 7.28
CA SER A 23 6.21 14.52 7.50
C SER A 23 6.02 15.83 6.74
N ASP A 24 5.59 15.77 5.47
CA ASP A 24 5.35 16.97 4.68
C ASP A 24 4.11 17.73 5.16
N ALA A 25 3.06 17.00 5.55
CA ALA A 25 1.87 17.61 6.12
C ALA A 25 2.12 18.25 7.49
N LEU A 26 2.96 17.66 8.34
CA LEU A 26 3.34 18.26 9.63
C LEU A 26 4.03 19.62 9.46
N LYS A 27 4.96 19.74 8.50
CA LYS A 27 5.60 21.03 8.16
C LYS A 27 4.58 22.10 7.76
N ALA A 28 3.46 21.68 7.18
CA ALA A 28 2.37 22.55 6.74
C ALA A 28 1.23 22.70 7.77
N GLY A 29 1.33 22.11 8.97
CA GLY A 29 0.25 22.11 9.96
C GLY A 29 -1.00 21.32 9.54
N LYS A 30 -0.84 20.32 8.67
CA LYS A 30 -1.90 19.55 7.98
C LYS A 30 -1.97 18.07 8.42
N ALA A 31 -1.41 17.75 9.58
CA ALA A 31 -1.46 16.42 10.18
C ALA A 31 -1.78 16.56 11.69
N PRO A 32 -2.46 15.57 12.31
CA PRO A 32 -2.86 15.64 13.71
C PRO A 32 -1.68 15.57 14.68
N GLY A 33 -0.55 14.99 14.26
CA GLY A 33 0.65 14.90 15.08
C GLY A 33 1.64 13.85 14.56
N PRO A 34 2.70 13.57 15.34
CA PRO A 34 3.74 12.63 14.97
C PRO A 34 3.32 11.16 15.10
N ILE A 35 4.15 10.28 14.53
CA ILE A 35 3.95 8.84 14.45
C ILE A 35 4.78 8.12 15.53
N THR A 36 4.16 7.14 16.18
CA THR A 36 4.87 6.02 16.83
C THR A 36 4.89 4.83 15.87
N ILE A 37 6.08 4.41 15.44
CA ILE A 37 6.25 3.16 14.68
C ILE A 37 6.37 1.98 15.66
N VAL A 38 5.71 0.88 15.34
CA VAL A 38 5.71 -0.37 16.11
C VAL A 38 6.15 -1.52 15.22
N GLN A 39 7.26 -2.16 15.59
CA GLN A 39 7.73 -3.40 14.99
C GLN A 39 7.04 -4.61 15.64
N THR A 40 6.38 -5.43 14.82
CA THR A 40 5.63 -6.62 15.28
C THR A 40 6.44 -7.91 15.24
N THR A 41 7.56 -7.95 14.49
CA THR A 41 8.41 -9.14 14.32
C THR A 41 9.68 -9.07 15.17
N GLY A 42 10.00 -10.13 15.89
CA GLY A 42 11.10 -10.17 16.87
C GLY A 42 12.50 -10.44 16.30
N SER A 43 12.79 -10.12 15.04
CA SER A 43 14.15 -10.36 14.50
C SER A 43 15.15 -9.37 15.10
N SER A 44 16.11 -9.87 15.87
CA SER A 44 17.18 -9.11 16.53
C SER A 44 18.10 -8.35 15.57
N GLU A 45 18.18 -8.73 14.29
CA GLU A 45 18.96 -8.04 13.24
C GLU A 45 18.46 -6.61 12.92
N ARG A 46 17.34 -6.16 13.51
CA ARG A 46 16.68 -4.89 13.18
C ARG A 46 16.69 -3.85 14.30
N SER A 47 17.31 -4.12 15.45
CA SER A 47 17.33 -3.19 16.60
C SER A 47 17.98 -1.83 16.25
N GLY A 48 19.10 -1.84 15.53
CA GLY A 48 19.75 -0.61 15.04
C GLY A 48 18.92 0.17 14.01
N ARG A 49 18.12 -0.53 13.21
CA ARG A 49 17.21 0.05 12.21
C ARG A 49 15.98 0.70 12.86
N LEU A 50 15.42 0.08 13.90
CA LEU A 50 14.26 0.62 14.60
C LEU A 50 14.59 1.96 15.26
N ALA A 51 15.70 2.05 15.98
CA ALA A 51 16.16 3.30 16.60
C ALA A 51 16.45 4.40 15.56
N ALA A 52 16.92 4.04 14.37
CA ALA A 52 17.17 4.99 13.29
C ALA A 52 15.91 5.70 12.77
N LEU A 53 14.73 5.07 12.89
CA LEU A 53 13.46 5.64 12.40
C LEU A 53 12.99 6.83 13.23
N ALA A 54 13.34 6.89 14.51
CA ALA A 54 12.89 7.93 15.45
C ALA A 54 13.99 8.93 15.82
N ARG A 55 15.07 9.01 15.04
CA ARG A 55 16.13 9.98 15.30
C ARG A 55 15.62 11.42 15.11
N PRO A 56 16.05 12.40 15.93
CA PRO A 56 15.61 13.79 15.80
C PRO A 56 15.86 14.41 14.42
N GLU A 57 16.96 14.05 13.76
CA GLU A 57 17.28 14.50 12.40
C GLU A 57 16.45 13.81 11.29
N GLY A 58 15.68 12.79 11.65
CA GLY A 58 14.89 11.99 10.73
C GLY A 58 15.72 11.05 9.86
N PHE A 59 15.07 10.44 8.86
CA PHE A 59 15.72 9.56 7.88
C PHE A 59 15.49 10.06 6.44
N PRO A 60 16.40 9.73 5.49
CA PRO A 60 16.27 10.19 4.11
C PRO A 60 15.28 9.33 3.33
N VAL A 61 14.49 9.98 2.47
CA VAL A 61 13.79 9.33 1.36
C VAL A 61 14.23 10.02 0.08
N ILE A 62 14.80 9.24 -0.85
CA ILE A 62 15.28 9.76 -2.13
C ILE A 62 14.23 9.50 -3.20
N ILE A 63 13.71 10.58 -3.77
CA ILE A 63 12.72 10.54 -4.85
C ILE A 63 13.44 10.64 -6.19
N ARG A 64 13.35 9.59 -6.99
CA ARG A 64 14.06 9.46 -8.27
C ARG A 64 13.16 8.95 -9.38
N GLY A 65 13.06 9.72 -10.45
CA GLY A 65 12.29 9.33 -11.61
C GLY A 65 12.06 10.44 -12.61
N ILE A 66 10.95 10.30 -13.32
CA ILE A 66 10.42 11.32 -14.22
C ILE A 66 9.04 11.69 -13.68
N GLN A 67 8.74 12.98 -13.66
CA GLN A 67 7.42 13.51 -13.36
C GLN A 67 7.17 14.69 -14.29
N ASP A 68 6.06 14.65 -15.02
CA ASP A 68 5.65 15.71 -15.95
C ASP A 68 6.74 16.03 -17.00
N GLY A 69 7.44 14.98 -17.47
CA GLY A 69 8.56 15.08 -18.41
C GLY A 69 9.90 15.53 -17.81
N GLU A 70 9.93 15.92 -16.54
CA GLU A 70 11.13 16.39 -15.86
C GLU A 70 11.80 15.30 -15.02
N ARG A 71 13.14 15.27 -15.03
CA ARG A 71 13.90 14.34 -14.20
C ARG A 71 13.89 14.83 -12.75
N ILE A 72 13.39 13.99 -11.85
CA ILE A 72 13.43 14.20 -10.41
C ILE A 72 14.57 13.36 -9.80
N ASP A 73 15.42 13.99 -9.00
CA ASP A 73 16.42 13.35 -8.14
C ASP A 73 16.60 14.22 -6.88
N ALA A 74 15.74 14.00 -5.90
CA ALA A 74 15.65 14.84 -4.71
C ALA A 74 15.69 13.98 -3.44
N THR A 75 16.42 14.44 -2.43
CA THR A 75 16.41 13.80 -1.11
C THR A 75 15.54 14.61 -0.16
N GLN A 76 14.58 13.94 0.46
CA GLN A 76 13.69 14.52 1.47
C GLN A 76 14.02 13.93 2.85
N ARG A 77 13.91 14.75 3.90
CA ARG A 77 14.03 14.29 5.29
C ARG A 77 12.66 14.04 5.88
N VAL A 78 12.46 12.82 6.35
CA VAL A 78 11.25 12.36 7.05
C VAL A 78 11.45 12.54 8.55
N THR A 79 10.63 13.40 9.15
CA THR A 79 10.73 13.80 10.58
C THR A 79 9.41 13.57 11.33
N SER A 80 8.45 12.89 10.71
CA SER A 80 7.14 12.57 11.30
C SER A 80 7.20 11.54 12.41
N VAL A 81 8.25 10.72 12.46
CA VAL A 81 8.39 9.62 13.44
C VAL A 81 9.15 10.11 14.66
N THR A 82 8.52 10.06 15.84
CA THR A 82 9.13 10.51 17.09
C THR A 82 9.36 9.38 18.09
N ARG A 83 8.76 8.21 17.87
CA ARG A 83 8.98 7.00 18.67
C ARG A 83 9.04 5.78 17.76
N ALA A 84 9.90 4.83 18.11
CA ALA A 84 10.03 3.56 17.41
C ALA A 84 10.17 2.45 18.45
N LEU A 85 9.17 1.59 18.53
CA LEU A 85 8.99 0.60 19.59
C LEU A 85 8.88 -0.81 19.02
N SER A 86 9.24 -1.82 19.81
CA SER A 86 9.08 -3.23 19.47
C SER A 86 8.03 -3.86 20.37
N THR A 87 7.10 -4.64 19.82
CA THR A 87 6.14 -5.39 20.66
C THR A 87 6.82 -6.46 21.52
N ALA A 88 8.07 -6.84 21.21
CA ALA A 88 8.83 -7.78 22.02
C ALA A 88 9.43 -7.15 23.29
N GLU A 89 9.73 -5.85 23.26
CA GLU A 89 10.46 -5.15 24.34
C GLU A 89 9.59 -4.09 25.03
N ASN A 90 8.69 -3.44 24.28
CA ASN A 90 7.94 -2.26 24.70
C ASN A 90 6.42 -2.51 24.76
N TRP A 91 5.98 -3.74 24.99
CA TRP A 91 4.55 -4.09 24.94
C TRP A 91 3.65 -3.19 25.81
N SER A 92 4.06 -2.95 27.06
CA SER A 92 3.30 -2.10 27.99
C SER A 92 3.16 -0.66 27.48
N GLU A 93 4.23 -0.10 26.91
CA GLU A 93 4.24 1.27 26.35
C GLU A 93 3.38 1.35 25.08
N VAL A 94 3.50 0.36 24.18
CA VAL A 94 2.63 0.27 22.99
C VAL A 94 1.16 0.20 23.40
N ARG A 95 0.84 -0.60 24.43
CA ARG A 95 -0.53 -0.71 24.96
C ARG A 95 -1.04 0.61 25.51
N GLU A 96 -0.21 1.35 26.24
CA GLU A 96 -0.58 2.66 26.79
C GLU A 96 -0.82 3.69 25.68
N ILE A 97 0.08 3.78 24.70
CA ILE A 97 -0.04 4.69 23.55
C ILE A 97 -1.32 4.40 22.77
N VAL A 98 -1.61 3.12 22.46
CA VAL A 98 -2.84 2.76 21.73
C VAL A 98 -4.09 3.01 22.58
N ALA A 99 -4.04 2.79 23.89
CA ALA A 99 -5.18 3.01 24.77
C ALA A 99 -5.51 4.50 24.98
N GLN A 100 -4.49 5.37 25.07
CA GLN A 100 -4.68 6.74 25.55
C GLN A 100 -4.35 7.83 24.53
N GLU A 101 -3.35 7.63 23.66
CA GLU A 101 -2.86 8.67 22.74
C GLU A 101 -3.42 8.53 21.32
N ALA A 102 -3.54 7.29 20.83
CA ALA A 102 -3.84 7.03 19.43
C ALA A 102 -5.23 7.53 19.01
N GLU A 103 -5.30 8.01 17.76
CA GLU A 103 -6.52 8.33 17.02
C GLU A 103 -6.59 7.52 15.72
N ILE A 104 -5.43 7.28 15.11
CA ILE A 104 -5.28 6.64 13.81
C ILE A 104 -4.25 5.52 13.93
N LEU A 105 -4.57 4.37 13.36
CA LEU A 105 -3.70 3.21 13.30
C LEU A 105 -3.46 2.81 11.85
N ILE A 106 -2.22 2.85 11.41
CA ILE A 106 -1.79 2.46 10.05
C ILE A 106 -1.12 1.09 10.14
N SER A 107 -1.39 0.19 9.20
CA SER A 107 -0.68 -1.10 9.15
C SER A 107 -0.14 -1.43 7.77
N ASN A 108 1.09 -1.95 7.71
CA ASN A 108 1.58 -2.73 6.57
C ASN A 108 2.53 -3.80 7.12
N THR A 109 1.97 -4.98 7.35
CA THR A 109 2.67 -6.09 8.04
C THR A 109 3.14 -7.19 7.09
N GLY A 110 3.21 -6.88 5.78
CA GLY A 110 3.62 -7.79 4.71
C GLY A 110 2.49 -8.71 4.22
N ASP A 111 2.80 -9.54 3.23
CA ASP A 111 1.81 -10.38 2.52
C ASP A 111 1.12 -11.42 3.42
N THR A 112 1.79 -11.82 4.50
CA THR A 112 1.25 -12.74 5.51
C THR A 112 0.76 -12.01 6.76
N GLY A 113 0.65 -10.68 6.72
CA GLY A 113 0.35 -9.83 7.86
C GLY A 113 -0.96 -10.16 8.57
N TYR A 114 -1.96 -10.66 7.84
CA TYR A 114 -3.28 -11.04 8.37
C TYR A 114 -3.38 -12.51 8.78
N ARG A 115 -2.30 -13.28 8.67
CA ARG A 115 -2.31 -14.69 9.07
C ARG A 115 -2.39 -14.80 10.59
N ILE A 116 -3.46 -15.42 11.05
CA ILE A 116 -3.65 -15.82 12.45
C ILE A 116 -2.94 -17.15 12.70
N THR A 117 -2.49 -17.36 13.93
CA THR A 117 -1.88 -18.60 14.43
C THR A 117 -2.59 -19.06 15.69
N ASP A 118 -2.52 -20.35 16.02
CA ASP A 118 -3.13 -20.90 17.24
C ASP A 118 -2.61 -20.20 18.52
N ASP A 119 -1.35 -19.72 18.49
CA ASP A 119 -0.73 -18.94 19.56
C ASP A 119 -1.53 -17.67 19.90
N ASP A 120 -2.26 -17.09 18.93
CA ASP A 120 -2.99 -15.84 19.10
C ASP A 120 -4.22 -15.99 19.99
N LEU A 121 -4.67 -17.21 20.25
CA LEU A 121 -5.81 -17.50 21.12
C LEU A 121 -5.40 -17.69 22.59
N VAL A 122 -4.15 -18.08 22.84
CA VAL A 122 -3.71 -18.59 24.16
C VAL A 122 -2.59 -17.78 24.82
N THR A 123 -1.77 -17.06 24.05
CA THR A 123 -0.59 -16.37 24.60
C THR A 123 -0.89 -14.94 25.06
N ASP A 124 -0.28 -14.50 26.16
CA ASP A 124 -0.44 -13.13 26.70
C ASP A 124 -0.04 -12.05 25.70
N ILE A 125 1.01 -12.29 24.90
CA ILE A 125 1.41 -11.44 23.78
C ILE A 125 1.41 -12.30 22.50
N PRO A 126 0.38 -12.15 21.64
CA PRO A 126 0.22 -12.89 20.40
C PRO A 126 1.38 -12.73 19.44
N ARG A 127 1.54 -13.71 18.55
CA ARG A 127 2.59 -13.63 17.53
C ARG A 127 2.14 -12.81 16.34
N SER A 128 0.92 -13.00 15.86
CA SER A 128 0.42 -12.29 14.69
C SER A 128 0.09 -10.83 14.98
N PHE A 129 0.06 -10.02 13.93
CA PHE A 129 -0.44 -8.64 14.01
C PHE A 129 -1.92 -8.61 14.42
N PRO A 130 -2.84 -9.38 13.81
CA PRO A 130 -4.23 -9.47 14.25
C PRO A 130 -4.39 -9.77 15.75
N GLY A 131 -3.68 -10.78 16.27
CA GLY A 131 -3.74 -11.13 17.68
C GLY A 131 -3.29 -10.00 18.59
N LYS A 132 -2.18 -9.33 18.25
CA LYS A 132 -1.67 -8.16 18.99
C LYS A 132 -2.68 -7.01 18.95
N LEU A 133 -3.21 -6.70 17.77
CA LEU A 133 -4.18 -5.63 17.56
C LEU A 133 -5.43 -5.84 18.41
N LEU A 134 -5.95 -7.08 18.50
CA LEU A 134 -7.10 -7.40 19.35
C LEU A 134 -6.86 -7.00 20.81
N LEU A 135 -5.71 -7.36 21.38
CA LEU A 135 -5.39 -7.04 22.77
C LEU A 135 -5.22 -5.55 23.01
N LEU A 136 -4.63 -4.83 22.05
CA LEU A 136 -4.47 -3.38 22.13
C LEU A 136 -5.83 -2.66 22.05
N LEU A 137 -6.71 -3.11 21.16
CA LEU A 137 -8.08 -2.61 21.04
C LEU A 137 -8.91 -2.91 22.29
N LYS A 138 -8.74 -4.10 22.89
CA LYS A 138 -9.39 -4.46 24.14
C LYS A 138 -8.94 -3.57 25.29
N ALA A 139 -7.63 -3.33 25.42
CA ALA A 139 -7.09 -2.43 26.43
C ALA A 139 -7.63 -0.99 26.27
N ARG A 140 -7.76 -0.51 25.03
CA ARG A 140 -8.36 0.80 24.75
C ARG A 140 -9.84 0.84 25.15
N PHE A 141 -10.60 -0.18 24.79
CA PHE A 141 -12.02 -0.29 25.15
C PHE A 141 -12.21 -0.26 26.67
N GLU A 142 -11.41 -1.03 27.42
CA GLU A 142 -11.46 -1.07 28.89
C GLU A 142 -11.07 0.26 29.53
N ALA A 143 -10.20 1.04 28.88
CA ALA A 143 -9.86 2.40 29.30
C ALA A 143 -10.93 3.44 28.95
N GLY A 144 -12.05 3.05 28.33
CA GLY A 144 -13.09 3.98 27.87
C GLY A 144 -12.64 4.87 26.70
N GLY A 145 -11.62 4.43 25.95
CA GLY A 145 -11.07 5.19 24.84
C GLY A 145 -12.07 5.34 23.68
N ARG A 146 -12.06 6.52 23.05
CA ARG A 146 -12.85 6.77 21.83
C ARG A 146 -12.40 5.87 20.68
N ALA A 147 -13.28 5.61 19.72
CA ALA A 147 -12.96 4.79 18.57
C ALA A 147 -11.72 5.29 17.79
N LEU A 148 -11.00 4.36 17.17
CA LEU A 148 -9.86 4.65 16.29
C LEU A 148 -10.30 4.59 14.82
N THR A 149 -9.60 5.33 13.97
CA THR A 149 -9.57 5.05 12.53
C THR A 149 -8.44 4.08 12.24
N ILE A 150 -8.75 2.95 11.59
CA ILE A 150 -7.77 1.94 11.18
C ILE A 150 -7.63 2.00 9.65
N LEU A 151 -6.40 2.20 9.20
CA LEU A 151 -5.99 2.40 7.81
C LEU A 151 -5.00 1.30 7.39
N PRO A 152 -5.48 0.09 7.10
CA PRO A 152 -4.62 -0.96 6.60
C PRO A 152 -4.12 -0.62 5.20
N CYS A 153 -2.83 -0.84 4.99
CA CYS A 153 -2.12 -0.67 3.72
C CYS A 153 -1.61 -2.02 3.19
N GLU A 154 -2.09 -3.14 3.74
CA GLU A 154 -1.83 -4.47 3.21
C GLU A 154 -2.38 -4.64 1.79
N LEU A 155 -1.70 -5.46 0.97
CA LEU A 155 -2.11 -5.78 -0.41
C LEU A 155 -3.26 -6.80 -0.45
N VAL A 156 -4.34 -6.50 0.27
CA VAL A 156 -5.55 -7.30 0.38
C VAL A 156 -6.72 -6.47 -0.15
N SER A 157 -7.53 -7.05 -1.05
CA SER A 157 -8.76 -6.40 -1.53
C SER A 157 -9.73 -6.24 -0.35
N ARG A 158 -10.35 -5.07 -0.22
CA ARG A 158 -11.19 -4.72 0.95
C ARG A 158 -10.45 -4.97 2.29
N ASN A 159 -9.20 -4.53 2.37
CA ASN A 159 -8.32 -4.77 3.52
C ASN A 159 -8.93 -4.36 4.87
N GLY A 160 -9.66 -3.24 4.94
CA GLY A 160 -10.40 -2.81 6.13
C GLY A 160 -11.50 -3.80 6.54
N ASP A 161 -12.33 -4.22 5.59
CA ASP A 161 -13.42 -5.17 5.84
C ASP A 161 -12.89 -6.54 6.27
N VAL A 162 -11.82 -7.01 5.61
CA VAL A 162 -11.16 -8.28 5.94
C VAL A 162 -10.57 -8.22 7.35
N LEU A 163 -9.87 -7.13 7.70
CA LEU A 163 -9.31 -6.96 9.04
C LEU A 163 -10.42 -6.90 10.10
N LYS A 164 -11.52 -6.19 9.84
CA LYS A 164 -12.69 -6.16 10.72
C LYS A 164 -13.23 -7.56 10.97
N ALA A 165 -13.43 -8.36 9.92
CA ALA A 165 -13.93 -9.73 10.04
C ALA A 165 -12.99 -10.61 10.89
N LEU A 166 -11.67 -10.49 10.69
CA LEU A 166 -10.67 -11.19 11.49
C LEU A 166 -10.74 -10.77 12.97
N MET A 167 -10.92 -9.48 13.26
CA MET A 167 -11.02 -8.99 14.63
C MET A 167 -12.29 -9.50 15.33
N LEU A 168 -13.42 -9.54 14.62
CA LEU A 168 -14.67 -10.08 15.17
C LEU A 168 -14.56 -11.59 15.45
N GLY A 169 -13.93 -12.37 14.56
CA GLY A 169 -13.67 -13.79 14.77
C GLY A 169 -12.79 -14.03 15.99
N LEU A 170 -11.66 -13.33 16.06
CA LEU A 170 -10.74 -13.41 17.20
C LEU A 170 -11.40 -12.97 18.52
N ALA A 171 -12.22 -11.92 18.51
CA ALA A 171 -12.94 -11.47 19.70
C ALA A 171 -13.94 -12.52 20.20
N ALA A 172 -14.65 -13.20 19.29
CA ALA A 172 -15.60 -14.24 19.64
C ALA A 172 -14.92 -15.45 20.30
N GLU A 173 -13.75 -15.85 19.81
CA GLU A 173 -13.02 -17.00 20.35
C GLU A 173 -12.30 -16.67 21.66
N ARG A 174 -11.62 -15.51 21.71
CA ARG A 174 -10.68 -15.17 22.78
C ARG A 174 -11.26 -14.26 23.85
N ALA A 175 -11.94 -13.18 23.47
CA ALA A 175 -12.37 -12.16 24.43
C ALA A 175 -13.70 -12.53 25.10
N LYS A 176 -14.62 -13.17 24.36
CA LYS A 176 -15.96 -13.59 24.82
C LYS A 176 -16.73 -12.45 25.53
N ASP A 177 -16.48 -11.21 25.11
CA ASP A 177 -17.06 -9.99 25.66
C ASP A 177 -17.95 -9.33 24.60
N THR A 178 -19.26 -9.44 24.80
CA THR A 178 -20.27 -8.91 23.86
C THR A 178 -20.18 -7.39 23.71
N ALA A 179 -19.84 -6.66 24.77
CA ALA A 179 -19.74 -5.20 24.70
C ALA A 179 -18.52 -4.78 23.86
N PHE A 180 -17.39 -5.47 24.06
CA PHE A 180 -16.20 -5.25 23.22
C PHE A 180 -16.44 -5.61 21.75
N THR A 181 -17.08 -6.76 21.47
CA THR A 181 -17.42 -7.15 20.10
C THR A 181 -18.33 -6.12 19.41
N ASN A 182 -19.33 -5.60 20.13
CA ASN A 182 -20.19 -4.53 19.61
C ASN A 182 -19.40 -3.25 19.34
N TRP A 183 -18.45 -2.90 20.20
CA TRP A 183 -17.57 -1.74 20.02
C TRP A 183 -16.65 -1.91 18.80
N LEU A 184 -16.06 -3.09 18.57
CA LEU A 184 -15.32 -3.39 17.34
C LEU A 184 -16.19 -3.25 16.09
N ASN A 185 -17.45 -3.67 16.18
CA ASN A 185 -18.35 -3.68 15.03
C ASN A 185 -18.86 -2.28 14.65
N THR A 186 -19.15 -1.43 15.65
CA THR A 186 -19.89 -0.17 15.47
C THR A 186 -19.10 1.09 15.83
N GLY A 187 -18.11 0.97 16.73
CA GLY A 187 -17.30 2.10 17.17
C GLY A 187 -16.11 2.32 16.27
N VAL A 188 -15.28 1.29 16.08
CA VAL A 188 -14.03 1.38 15.30
C VAL A 188 -14.31 1.63 13.82
N VAL A 189 -13.58 2.58 13.22
CA VAL A 189 -13.66 2.89 11.80
C VAL A 189 -12.63 2.07 11.05
N TRP A 190 -13.11 1.13 10.22
CA TRP A 190 -12.28 0.25 9.40
C TRP A 190 -12.30 0.75 7.96
N ALA A 191 -11.35 1.62 7.59
CA ALA A 191 -11.32 2.15 6.23
C ALA A 191 -10.64 1.15 5.29
N ASN A 192 -11.17 0.98 4.09
CA ASN A 192 -10.43 0.33 3.02
C ASN A 192 -9.45 1.34 2.41
N THR A 193 -8.26 0.89 2.05
CA THR A 193 -7.28 1.75 1.38
C THR A 193 -6.64 1.08 0.17
N LEU A 194 -6.33 1.90 -0.82
CA LEU A 194 -5.48 1.54 -1.95
C LEU A 194 -4.21 2.38 -1.89
N VAL A 195 -3.07 1.70 -1.83
CA VAL A 195 -1.76 2.34 -1.87
C VAL A 195 -1.03 1.99 -3.16
N ASP A 196 -0.34 2.97 -3.75
CA ASP A 196 0.53 2.74 -4.91
C ASP A 196 1.75 3.67 -4.89
N ARG A 197 2.92 3.05 -4.88
CA ARG A 197 4.22 3.69 -5.09
C ARG A 197 5.26 2.61 -5.31
N ILE A 198 6.08 2.74 -6.33
CA ILE A 198 7.25 1.89 -6.50
C ILE A 198 8.36 2.38 -5.56
N VAL A 199 8.85 1.46 -4.73
CA VAL A 199 9.98 1.68 -3.82
C VAL A 199 11.07 0.65 -4.13
N SER A 200 12.14 1.10 -4.76
CA SER A 200 13.17 0.23 -5.35
C SER A 200 14.09 -0.36 -4.28
N GLU A 201 14.65 0.50 -3.43
CA GLU A 201 15.78 0.15 -2.57
C GLU A 201 15.59 0.71 -1.15
N PRO A 202 15.97 -0.04 -0.11
CA PRO A 202 16.07 0.50 1.23
C PRO A 202 17.37 1.30 1.38
N LEU A 203 17.38 2.29 2.28
CA LEU A 203 18.60 2.93 2.75
C LEU A 203 18.88 2.45 4.18
N GLU A 204 20.15 2.27 4.50
CA GLU A 204 20.60 1.87 5.83
C GLU A 204 21.11 3.09 6.62
N PRO A 205 20.81 3.18 7.92
CA PRO A 205 20.00 2.23 8.72
C PRO A 205 18.48 2.41 8.58
N ALA A 206 18.02 3.53 8.00
CA ALA A 206 16.62 3.81 7.71
C ALA A 206 16.50 4.72 6.49
N GLY A 207 15.40 4.61 5.76
CA GLY A 207 15.14 5.35 4.53
C GLY A 207 14.87 4.45 3.33
N ALA A 208 14.57 5.08 2.21
CA ALA A 208 14.23 4.37 0.98
C ALA A 208 14.46 5.24 -0.27
N ILE A 209 14.58 4.59 -1.42
CA ILE A 209 14.52 5.20 -2.74
C ILE A 209 13.18 4.85 -3.36
N ALA A 210 12.45 5.85 -3.85
CA ALA A 210 11.13 5.68 -4.44
C ALA A 210 10.93 6.53 -5.68
N GLU A 211 9.97 6.14 -6.51
CA GLU A 211 9.56 6.95 -7.67
C GLU A 211 8.79 8.22 -7.22
N PRO A 212 8.67 9.26 -8.07
CA PRO A 212 7.88 10.46 -7.76
C PRO A 212 6.39 10.17 -7.60
N TYR A 213 5.82 9.35 -8.49
CA TYR A 213 4.41 8.97 -8.42
C TYR A 213 4.07 8.30 -7.08
N ALA A 214 3.00 8.73 -6.44
CA ALA A 214 2.47 8.06 -5.27
C ALA A 214 0.97 8.33 -5.09
N LEU A 215 0.25 7.33 -4.59
CA LEU A 215 -1.18 7.37 -4.29
C LEU A 215 -1.47 6.68 -2.96
N TRP A 216 -2.33 7.32 -2.16
CA TRP A 216 -3.03 6.73 -1.04
C TRP A 216 -4.51 7.11 -1.14
N ALA A 217 -5.31 6.25 -1.75
CA ALA A 217 -6.76 6.42 -1.75
C ALA A 217 -7.34 5.75 -0.51
N ILE A 218 -8.19 6.47 0.22
CA ILE A 218 -8.84 6.05 1.46
C ILE A 218 -10.33 6.15 1.22
N GLU A 219 -11.04 5.04 1.37
CA GLU A 219 -12.50 5.00 1.27
C GLU A 219 -13.11 5.76 2.45
N ASN A 220 -14.00 6.70 2.16
CA ASN A 220 -14.64 7.54 3.15
C ASN A 220 -15.59 6.72 4.01
N GLN A 221 -15.50 6.90 5.33
CA GLN A 221 -16.32 6.21 6.32
C GLN A 221 -16.80 7.21 7.38
N PRO A 222 -18.01 7.03 7.95
CA PRO A 222 -18.47 7.89 9.03
C PRO A 222 -17.49 7.91 10.21
N GLY A 223 -17.10 9.11 10.65
CA GLY A 223 -16.15 9.29 11.75
C GLY A 223 -14.68 9.05 11.40
N LEU A 224 -14.35 8.87 10.12
CA LEU A 224 -12.97 8.71 9.65
C LEU A 224 -12.14 9.97 9.90
N HIS A 225 -10.97 9.78 10.52
CA HIS A 225 -9.95 10.82 10.65
C HIS A 225 -8.77 10.51 9.72
N LEU A 226 -8.41 11.47 8.86
CA LEU A 226 -7.27 11.33 7.95
C LEU A 226 -5.94 11.49 8.69
N PRO A 227 -4.90 10.73 8.31
CA PRO A 227 -3.56 10.84 8.91
C PRO A 227 -2.86 12.14 8.51
N CYS A 228 -3.24 12.72 7.36
CA CYS A 228 -2.77 14.01 6.88
C CYS A 228 -3.59 14.52 5.70
N ILE A 229 -3.45 15.81 5.38
CA ILE A 229 -3.86 16.39 4.09
C ILE A 229 -2.61 16.55 3.23
N HIS A 230 -2.51 15.74 2.17
CA HIS A 230 -1.36 15.69 1.26
C HIS A 230 -1.83 15.44 -0.19
N PRO A 231 -1.19 15.97 -1.24
CA PRO A 231 -1.64 15.81 -2.63
C PRO A 231 -1.81 14.35 -3.10
N SER A 232 -0.97 13.45 -2.58
CA SER A 232 -1.02 12.01 -2.85
C SER A 232 -2.07 11.26 -2.02
N VAL A 233 -2.69 11.89 -1.01
CA VAL A 233 -3.75 11.29 -0.20
C VAL A 233 -5.10 11.74 -0.75
N LYS A 234 -5.95 10.77 -1.12
CA LYS A 234 -7.27 11.00 -1.68
C LYS A 234 -8.31 10.36 -0.77
N LEU A 235 -9.22 11.16 -0.22
CA LEU A 235 -10.45 10.66 0.39
C LEU A 235 -11.46 10.48 -0.74
N VAL A 236 -12.01 9.27 -0.88
CA VAL A 236 -12.88 8.90 -2.01
C VAL A 236 -14.07 8.11 -1.52
N ASP A 237 -15.20 8.19 -2.22
CA ASP A 237 -16.41 7.44 -1.83
C ASP A 237 -16.35 5.97 -2.28
N ASP A 238 -15.57 5.67 -3.32
CA ASP A 238 -15.38 4.31 -3.86
C ASP A 238 -13.93 4.13 -4.36
N LEU A 239 -13.29 3.02 -3.97
CA LEU A 239 -11.95 2.65 -4.41
C LEU A 239 -11.92 1.96 -5.77
N THR A 240 -13.06 1.43 -6.22
CA THR A 240 -13.17 0.59 -7.43
C THR A 240 -12.54 1.25 -8.66
N PRO A 241 -12.75 2.56 -8.96
CA PRO A 241 -12.11 3.20 -10.11
C PRO A 241 -10.58 3.15 -10.05
N TYR A 242 -10.00 3.43 -8.88
CA TYR A 242 -8.54 3.44 -8.68
C TYR A 242 -7.94 2.03 -8.74
N GLU A 243 -8.63 1.05 -8.18
CA GLU A 243 -8.25 -0.37 -8.28
C GLU A 243 -8.23 -0.83 -9.74
N LYS A 244 -9.29 -0.49 -10.50
CA LYS A 244 -9.41 -0.84 -11.92
C LYS A 244 -8.34 -0.17 -12.75
N LEU A 245 -8.10 1.13 -12.58
CA LEU A 245 -7.01 1.86 -13.26
C LEU A 245 -5.66 1.17 -13.02
N LYS A 246 -5.30 0.91 -11.76
CA LYS A 246 -4.04 0.22 -11.42
C LYS A 246 -3.97 -1.19 -12.00
N LEU A 247 -5.06 -1.96 -11.94
CA LEU A 247 -5.09 -3.36 -12.37
C LEU A 247 -5.03 -3.50 -13.89
N HIS A 248 -5.77 -2.67 -14.63
CA HIS A 248 -5.97 -2.82 -16.07
C HIS A 248 -5.12 -1.89 -16.92
N ILE A 249 -4.37 -0.98 -16.32
CA ILE A 249 -3.41 -0.13 -17.03
C ILE A 249 -1.99 -0.50 -16.58
N LEU A 250 -1.60 -0.15 -15.35
CA LEU A 250 -0.23 -0.40 -14.86
C LEU A 250 0.12 -1.90 -14.85
N ASN A 251 -0.71 -2.71 -14.19
CA ASN A 251 -0.44 -4.14 -14.05
C ASN A 251 -0.64 -4.89 -15.37
N LEU A 252 -1.67 -4.55 -16.14
CA LEU A 252 -1.90 -5.14 -17.46
C LEU A 252 -0.76 -4.82 -18.43
N GLY A 253 -0.28 -3.58 -18.48
CA GLY A 253 0.85 -3.19 -19.33
C GLY A 253 2.10 -4.00 -19.03
N HIS A 254 2.41 -4.21 -17.75
CA HIS A 254 3.47 -5.13 -17.35
C HIS A 254 3.25 -6.56 -17.86
N THR A 255 2.01 -7.06 -17.83
CA THR A 255 1.67 -8.39 -18.34
C THR A 255 1.85 -8.46 -19.86
N VAL A 256 1.41 -7.45 -20.62
CA VAL A 256 1.61 -7.37 -22.07
C VAL A 256 3.10 -7.39 -22.42
N LEU A 257 3.91 -6.60 -21.72
CA LEU A 257 5.36 -6.55 -21.95
C LEU A 257 6.04 -7.88 -21.59
N ALA A 258 5.63 -8.54 -20.51
CA ALA A 258 6.16 -9.83 -20.11
C ALA A 258 5.77 -10.96 -21.10
N ASP A 259 4.55 -10.94 -21.63
CA ASP A 259 4.11 -11.89 -22.66
C ASP A 259 4.96 -11.76 -23.93
N LEU A 260 5.12 -10.54 -24.43
CA LEU A 260 5.94 -10.26 -25.60
C LEU A 260 7.40 -10.70 -25.38
N TRP A 261 7.94 -10.40 -24.21
CA TRP A 261 9.30 -10.76 -23.82
C TRP A 261 9.52 -12.28 -23.79
N LEU A 262 8.56 -13.04 -23.27
CA LEU A 262 8.57 -14.51 -23.29
C LEU A 262 8.49 -15.06 -24.73
N ARG A 263 7.53 -14.57 -25.52
CA ARG A 263 7.28 -15.03 -26.90
C ARG A 263 8.46 -14.78 -27.84
N GLU A 264 9.15 -13.66 -27.67
CA GLU A 264 10.30 -13.28 -28.50
C GLU A 264 11.62 -13.88 -27.98
N GLY A 265 11.61 -14.57 -26.83
CA GLY A 265 12.81 -15.15 -26.24
C GLY A 265 13.90 -14.11 -25.95
N ARG A 266 13.50 -12.92 -25.46
CA ARG A 266 14.42 -11.78 -25.28
C ARG A 266 15.36 -11.99 -24.09
N ASN A 267 16.26 -11.02 -23.87
CA ASN A 267 17.31 -11.12 -22.86
C ASN A 267 16.73 -11.32 -21.43
N PRO A 268 17.16 -12.34 -20.66
CA PRO A 268 16.77 -12.57 -19.25
C PRO A 268 16.93 -11.41 -18.28
N HIS A 269 17.82 -10.46 -18.60
CA HIS A 269 18.08 -9.29 -17.78
C HIS A 269 17.40 -8.02 -18.28
N GLU A 270 16.61 -8.12 -19.35
CA GLU A 270 15.94 -6.98 -19.94
C GLU A 270 14.92 -6.37 -18.97
N THR A 271 14.99 -5.04 -18.86
CA THR A 271 14.09 -4.25 -18.03
C THR A 271 12.95 -3.67 -18.85
N VAL A 272 11.84 -3.32 -18.19
CA VAL A 272 10.69 -2.63 -18.80
C VAL A 272 11.13 -1.40 -19.61
N ARG A 273 12.06 -0.60 -19.07
CA ARG A 273 12.59 0.59 -19.73
C ARG A 273 13.35 0.25 -21.02
N GLU A 274 14.19 -0.78 -20.99
CA GLU A 274 14.96 -1.22 -22.16
C GLU A 274 14.05 -1.78 -23.24
N THR A 275 13.04 -2.56 -22.86
CA THR A 275 12.03 -3.06 -23.79
C THR A 275 11.23 -1.94 -24.44
N LEU A 276 10.88 -0.88 -23.68
CA LEU A 276 10.18 0.28 -24.23
C LEU A 276 11.08 1.25 -25.01
N ALA A 277 12.40 1.03 -25.03
CA ALA A 277 13.30 1.73 -25.95
C ALA A 277 13.19 1.17 -27.39
N ASP A 278 12.66 -0.04 -27.57
CA ASP A 278 12.26 -0.56 -28.88
C ASP A 278 10.95 0.11 -29.32
N ALA A 279 11.03 0.97 -30.34
CA ALA A 279 9.90 1.74 -30.85
C ALA A 279 8.73 0.85 -31.30
N ARG A 280 9.00 -0.37 -31.79
CA ARG A 280 7.96 -1.33 -32.17
C ARG A 280 7.18 -1.82 -30.95
N VAL A 281 7.87 -2.11 -29.85
CA VAL A 281 7.25 -2.57 -28.60
C VAL A 281 6.46 -1.44 -27.94
N ALA A 282 7.02 -0.23 -27.90
CA ALA A 282 6.32 0.94 -27.39
C ALA A 282 5.03 1.22 -28.18
N ALA A 283 5.08 1.15 -29.52
CA ALA A 283 3.91 1.31 -30.38
C ALA A 283 2.88 0.17 -30.21
N TYR A 284 3.33 -1.04 -29.92
CA TYR A 284 2.45 -2.18 -29.63
C TYR A 284 1.63 -1.94 -28.35
N LEU A 285 2.30 -1.55 -27.25
CA LEU A 285 1.64 -1.27 -25.98
C LEU A 285 0.72 -0.04 -26.07
N ASP A 286 1.15 1.05 -26.71
CA ASP A 286 0.32 2.24 -26.91
C ASP A 286 -0.94 1.92 -27.74
N ARG A 287 -0.82 1.07 -28.78
CA ARG A 287 -1.99 0.60 -29.53
C ARG A 287 -2.99 -0.12 -28.63
N ILE A 288 -2.55 -1.11 -27.84
CA ILE A 288 -3.41 -1.82 -26.89
C ILE A 288 -4.12 -0.86 -25.95
N TYR A 289 -3.40 0.13 -25.40
CA TYR A 289 -4.01 1.12 -24.53
C TYR A 289 -5.08 1.95 -25.25
N ARG A 290 -4.77 2.46 -26.44
CA ARG A 290 -5.68 3.35 -27.19
C ARG A 290 -6.89 2.62 -27.76
N SER A 291 -6.73 1.41 -28.28
CA SER A 291 -7.79 0.71 -29.00
C SER A 291 -8.59 -0.26 -28.14
N GLU A 292 -8.08 -0.69 -26.99
CA GLU A 292 -8.72 -1.73 -26.18
C GLU A 292 -8.94 -1.28 -24.72
N VAL A 293 -7.90 -0.80 -24.05
CA VAL A 293 -7.99 -0.47 -22.62
C VAL A 293 -8.77 0.83 -22.38
N ILE A 294 -8.41 1.95 -23.01
CA ILE A 294 -9.11 3.23 -22.83
C ILE A 294 -10.60 3.10 -23.22
N PRO A 295 -10.98 2.45 -24.34
CA PRO A 295 -12.39 2.20 -24.64
C PRO A 295 -13.13 1.35 -23.59
N ALA A 296 -12.44 0.40 -22.93
CA ALA A 296 -13.02 -0.37 -21.83
C ALA A 296 -13.41 0.51 -20.63
N PHE A 297 -12.56 1.49 -20.30
CA PHE A 297 -12.86 2.49 -19.27
C PHE A 297 -13.88 3.52 -19.73
N ALA A 298 -13.87 3.90 -21.01
CA ALA A 298 -14.88 4.81 -21.58
C ALA A 298 -16.30 4.24 -21.46
N ALA A 299 -16.45 2.92 -21.62
CA ALA A 299 -17.73 2.22 -21.38
C ALA A 299 -18.21 2.25 -19.91
N LYS A 300 -17.41 2.83 -19.01
CA LYS A 300 -17.67 2.98 -17.57
C LYS A 300 -17.57 4.44 -17.12
N ASP A 301 -17.60 5.38 -18.07
CA ASP A 301 -17.48 6.82 -17.82
C ASP A 301 -16.14 7.23 -17.17
N LEU A 302 -15.08 6.45 -17.38
CA LEU A 302 -13.73 6.66 -16.81
C LEU A 302 -12.66 6.96 -17.86
N GLN A 303 -13.05 7.50 -19.03
CA GLN A 303 -12.13 7.69 -20.15
C GLN A 303 -11.00 8.67 -19.81
N SER A 304 -11.31 9.78 -19.14
CA SER A 304 -10.34 10.83 -18.81
C SER A 304 -9.30 10.29 -17.84
N GLU A 305 -9.77 9.66 -16.77
CA GLU A 305 -8.96 9.05 -15.73
C GLU A 305 -8.05 7.96 -16.30
N ALA A 306 -8.57 7.13 -17.21
CA ALA A 306 -7.77 6.10 -17.88
C ALA A 306 -6.69 6.71 -18.78
N THR A 307 -7.01 7.77 -19.51
CA THR A 307 -6.05 8.45 -20.39
C THR A 307 -4.91 9.06 -19.58
N ASP A 308 -5.23 9.78 -18.51
CA ASP A 308 -4.25 10.39 -17.61
C ASP A 308 -3.39 9.31 -16.94
N TYR A 309 -4.01 8.22 -16.51
CA TYR A 309 -3.30 7.13 -15.84
C TYR A 309 -2.41 6.32 -16.80
N VAL A 310 -2.79 6.18 -18.09
CA VAL A 310 -1.92 5.61 -19.14
C VAL A 310 -0.69 6.48 -19.33
N ALA A 311 -0.87 7.80 -19.45
CA ALA A 311 0.25 8.72 -19.61
C ALA A 311 1.23 8.64 -18.43
N ALA A 312 0.70 8.70 -17.20
CA ALA A 312 1.49 8.54 -15.98
C ALA A 312 2.18 7.16 -15.92
N THR A 313 1.50 6.09 -16.31
CA THR A 313 2.06 4.73 -16.35
C THR A 313 3.23 4.61 -17.31
N LEU A 314 3.11 5.15 -18.52
CA LEU A 314 4.18 5.10 -19.51
C LEU A 314 5.41 5.91 -19.08
N GLU A 315 5.20 7.03 -18.38
CA GLU A 315 6.30 7.80 -17.77
C GLU A 315 7.02 6.99 -16.68
N ARG A 316 6.25 6.35 -15.78
CA ARG A 316 6.81 5.47 -14.73
C ARG A 316 7.61 4.32 -15.31
N PHE A 317 7.13 3.69 -16.39
CA PHE A 317 7.84 2.61 -17.07
C PHE A 317 9.17 3.05 -17.69
N ARG A 318 9.31 4.34 -18.01
CA ARG A 318 10.55 4.93 -18.57
C ARG A 318 11.51 5.44 -17.51
N ASN A 319 11.16 5.33 -16.22
CA ASN A 319 11.99 5.82 -15.13
C ASN A 319 13.42 5.21 -15.19
N PRO A 320 14.47 6.02 -15.39
CA PRO A 320 15.84 5.53 -15.57
C PRO A 320 16.47 4.97 -14.28
N PHE A 321 15.84 5.21 -13.13
CA PHE A 321 16.32 4.77 -11.82
C PHE A 321 15.68 3.45 -11.35
N LEU A 322 14.80 2.86 -12.16
CA LEU A 322 14.13 1.61 -11.85
C LEU A 322 14.59 0.49 -12.79
N ASN A 323 15.19 -0.55 -12.20
CA ASN A 323 15.59 -1.77 -12.92
C ASN A 323 14.51 -2.84 -12.80
N HIS A 324 13.33 -2.58 -13.37
CA HIS A 324 12.21 -3.52 -13.35
C HIS A 324 12.42 -4.62 -14.39
N ARG A 325 12.98 -5.75 -13.98
CA ARG A 325 13.27 -6.87 -14.87
C ARG A 325 11.97 -7.56 -15.30
N LEU A 326 11.87 -7.87 -16.58
CA LEU A 326 10.71 -8.60 -17.12
C LEU A 326 10.65 -10.04 -16.59
N SER A 327 11.79 -10.64 -16.26
CA SER A 327 11.85 -11.93 -15.56
C SER A 327 11.06 -11.93 -14.25
N ASP A 328 11.19 -10.86 -13.45
CA ASP A 328 10.53 -10.75 -12.15
C ASP A 328 9.01 -10.53 -12.33
N ILE A 329 8.67 -9.77 -13.36
CA ILE A 329 7.28 -9.48 -13.75
C ILE A 329 6.60 -10.73 -14.33
N ALA A 330 7.34 -11.60 -15.04
CA ALA A 330 6.82 -12.81 -15.66
C ALA A 330 6.48 -13.93 -14.65
N ASN A 331 6.94 -13.86 -13.40
CA ASN A 331 6.55 -14.83 -12.38
C ASN A 331 5.02 -14.94 -12.25
N HIS A 332 4.47 -16.16 -12.17
CA HIS A 332 3.02 -16.41 -12.15
C HIS A 332 2.26 -15.78 -13.35
N HIS A 333 2.86 -15.80 -14.55
CA HIS A 333 2.34 -15.09 -15.73
C HIS A 333 0.88 -15.44 -16.06
N ARG A 334 0.55 -16.74 -16.07
CA ARG A 334 -0.79 -17.21 -16.44
C ARG A 334 -1.90 -16.71 -15.50
N GLU A 335 -1.63 -16.71 -14.19
CA GLU A 335 -2.53 -16.13 -13.19
C GLU A 335 -2.70 -14.62 -13.39
N LYS A 336 -1.61 -13.92 -13.72
CA LYS A 336 -1.63 -12.48 -14.03
C LYS A 336 -2.43 -12.17 -15.28
N ILE A 337 -2.33 -12.97 -16.35
CA ILE A 337 -3.16 -12.85 -17.55
C ILE A 337 -4.64 -12.96 -17.17
N ALA A 338 -5.04 -14.03 -16.47
CA ALA A 338 -6.44 -14.23 -16.08
C ALA A 338 -6.96 -13.06 -15.24
N ARG A 339 -6.19 -12.60 -14.25
CA ARG A 339 -6.60 -11.53 -13.34
C ARG A 339 -6.60 -10.13 -13.96
N ARG A 340 -5.74 -9.86 -14.94
CA ARG A 340 -5.54 -8.49 -15.47
C ARG A 340 -6.22 -8.30 -16.81
N ILE A 341 -6.08 -9.28 -17.70
CA ILE A 341 -6.67 -9.28 -19.04
C ILE A 341 -8.05 -9.92 -19.02
N GLY A 342 -8.18 -11.11 -18.42
CA GLY A 342 -9.46 -11.80 -18.32
C GLY A 342 -10.51 -10.98 -17.59
N ASP A 343 -10.16 -10.41 -16.43
CA ASP A 343 -11.04 -9.52 -15.67
C ASP A 343 -11.43 -8.24 -16.45
N LEU A 344 -10.52 -7.64 -17.23
CA LEU A 344 -10.84 -6.48 -18.08
C LEU A 344 -11.90 -6.83 -19.12
N ARG A 345 -11.71 -7.97 -19.82
CA ARG A 345 -12.66 -8.47 -20.83
C ARG A 345 -14.05 -8.72 -20.23
N LEU A 346 -14.10 -9.29 -19.02
CA LEU A 346 -15.36 -9.53 -18.30
C LEU A 346 -16.01 -8.23 -17.81
N TRP A 347 -15.21 -7.24 -17.42
CA TRP A 347 -15.69 -5.96 -16.92
C TRP A 347 -16.29 -5.09 -18.04
N SER A 348 -15.80 -5.22 -19.27
CA SER A 348 -16.27 -4.49 -20.46
C SER A 348 -16.58 -5.41 -21.65
N PRO A 349 -17.62 -6.26 -21.57
CA PRO A 349 -17.90 -7.30 -22.57
C PRO A 349 -18.28 -6.76 -23.96
N GLY A 350 -18.69 -5.48 -24.05
CA GLY A 350 -19.05 -4.83 -25.30
C GLY A 350 -17.88 -4.21 -26.08
N VAL A 351 -16.65 -4.29 -25.56
CA VAL A 351 -15.46 -3.70 -26.18
C VAL A 351 -14.63 -4.79 -26.83
N ALA A 352 -14.34 -4.63 -28.12
CA ALA A 352 -13.49 -5.56 -28.85
C ALA A 352 -12.04 -5.44 -28.38
N MET A 353 -11.42 -6.56 -28.04
CA MET A 353 -10.05 -6.63 -27.51
C MET A 353 -9.21 -7.70 -28.22
N PRO A 354 -8.99 -7.58 -29.55
CA PRO A 354 -8.34 -8.65 -30.32
C PRO A 354 -6.91 -8.97 -29.86
N GLU A 355 -6.10 -7.97 -29.53
CA GLU A 355 -4.70 -8.17 -29.10
C GLU A 355 -4.66 -8.81 -27.71
N LEU A 356 -5.44 -8.29 -26.76
CA LEU A 356 -5.52 -8.86 -25.41
C LEU A 356 -6.14 -10.26 -25.41
N THR A 357 -7.09 -10.54 -26.31
CA THR A 357 -7.65 -11.88 -26.49
C THR A 357 -6.58 -12.84 -27.01
N ALA A 358 -5.78 -12.43 -27.98
CA ALA A 358 -4.67 -13.24 -28.48
C ALA A 358 -3.60 -13.54 -27.41
N ILE A 359 -3.39 -12.62 -26.44
CA ILE A 359 -2.53 -12.90 -25.28
C ILE A 359 -3.18 -13.91 -24.32
N SER A 360 -4.49 -13.76 -24.08
CA SER A 360 -5.22 -14.59 -23.11
C SER A 360 -5.48 -16.02 -23.55
N ASP A 361 -5.53 -16.28 -24.86
CA ASP A 361 -5.92 -17.56 -25.43
C ASP A 361 -4.72 -18.48 -25.78
N GLN A 362 -3.49 -18.03 -25.48
CA GLN A 362 -2.26 -18.84 -25.50
C GLN A 362 -2.16 -19.75 -24.27
#